data_AF-A0A9Q9MFR8-F1
#
_entry.id   AF-A0A9Q9MFR8-F1
#
_cell.length_a   1.000
_cell.length_b   1.000
_cell.length_c   1.000
_cell.angle_alpha   90.00
_cell.angle_beta   90.00
_cell.angle_gamma   90.00
#
_symmetry.space_group_name_H-M   'P 1'
#
loop_
_entity.id
_entity.type
_entity.pdbx_description
1 polymer ?
#
loop_
_entity_poly.entity_id
_entity_poly.type
_entity_poly.pdbx_seq_one_letter_code
_entity_poly.pdbx_strand_id
1 'polypeptide(L)'
;MRIPPPAARAAVAPVRPDERRDAIEELRGHPALRSGDGQDLVRTLDRWTSSLRNADAAAAAIPPHCAYIVAAIARACAEEYLELANELAAATDRPRPPTPHRRPTDGPRPGR
;
A
#
# COMPACT_ATOMS: atom_id res chain seq x y z
N MET A 1 19.61 17.16 25.93
CA MET A 1 18.92 16.02 25.28
C MET A 1 19.08 16.16 23.77
N ARG A 2 19.93 15.34 23.14
CA ARG A 2 20.02 15.25 21.67
C ARG A 2 19.04 14.18 21.22
N ILE A 3 18.00 14.57 20.48
CA ILE A 3 17.13 13.63 19.77
C ILE A 3 18.01 12.95 18.72
N PRO A 4 18.16 11.61 18.70
CA PRO A 4 18.90 10.95 17.64
C PRO A 4 18.20 11.23 16.30
N PRO A 5 18.94 11.55 15.23
CA PRO A 5 18.34 11.70 13.92
C PRO A 5 17.65 10.38 13.55
N PRO A 6 16.44 10.42 12.96
CA PRO A 6 15.77 9.20 12.52
C PRO A 6 16.72 8.51 11.55
N ALA A 7 17.19 7.32 11.95
CA ALA A 7 17.97 6.44 11.10
C ALA A 7 17.28 6.41 9.74
N ALA A 8 18.06 6.71 8.68
CA ALA A 8 17.60 6.79 7.32
C ALA A 8 16.71 5.58 7.01
N ARG A 9 15.39 5.75 7.11
CA ARG A 9 14.39 4.84 6.55
C ARG A 9 14.85 4.68 5.12
N ALA A 10 15.26 3.47 4.75
CA ALA A 10 15.72 3.17 3.40
C ALA A 10 14.76 3.85 2.43
N ALA A 11 15.24 4.88 1.74
CA ALA A 11 14.40 5.68 0.88
C ALA A 11 13.94 4.74 -0.23
N VAL A 12 12.72 4.22 -0.09
CA VAL A 12 12.05 3.52 -1.18
C VAL A 12 12.09 4.51 -2.33
N ALA A 13 12.81 4.14 -3.40
CA ALA A 13 12.95 5.02 -4.55
C ALA A 13 11.54 5.47 -4.97
N PRO A 14 11.31 6.77 -5.19
CA PRO A 14 9.99 7.25 -5.55
C PRO A 14 9.56 6.56 -6.85
N VAL A 15 8.51 5.74 -6.76
CA VAL A 15 7.89 5.07 -7.91
C VAL A 15 7.54 6.14 -8.94
N ARG A 16 7.98 5.96 -10.19
CA ARG A 16 7.78 6.97 -11.23
C ARG A 16 6.28 7.16 -11.51
N PRO A 17 5.83 8.35 -11.95
CA PRO A 17 4.43 8.58 -12.29
C PRO A 17 3.82 7.56 -13.25
N ASP A 18 4.62 7.04 -14.17
CA ASP A 18 4.20 6.02 -15.15
C ASP A 18 4.10 4.63 -14.51
N GLU A 19 5.09 4.23 -13.71
CA GLU A 19 5.08 2.99 -12.93
C GLU A 19 3.87 2.90 -11.98
N ARG A 20 3.45 4.03 -11.41
CA ARG A 20 2.22 4.09 -10.58
C ARG A 20 0.96 3.78 -11.38
N ARG A 21 0.89 4.21 -12.65
CA ARG A 21 -0.26 3.95 -13.52
C ARG A 21 -0.32 2.47 -13.89
N ASP A 22 0.82 1.91 -14.28
CA ASP A 22 0.92 0.51 -14.68
C ASP A 22 0.53 -0.42 -13.52
N ALA A 23 0.98 -0.12 -12.30
CA ALA A 23 0.57 -0.84 -11.09
C ALA A 23 -0.95 -0.76 -10.83
N ILE A 24 -1.60 0.38 -11.08
CA ILE A 24 -3.06 0.52 -10.93
C ILE A 24 -3.80 -0.31 -11.99
N GLU A 25 -3.33 -0.32 -13.23
CA GLU A 25 -3.93 -1.15 -14.28
C GLU A 25 -3.79 -2.65 -13.98
N GLU A 26 -2.65 -3.05 -13.42
CA GLU A 26 -2.44 -4.43 -12.95
C GLU A 26 -3.43 -4.79 -11.84
N LEU A 27 -3.61 -3.92 -10.84
CA LEU A 27 -4.59 -4.13 -9.76
C LEU A 27 -6.03 -4.21 -10.29
N ARG A 28 -6.40 -3.40 -11.29
CA ARG A 28 -7.71 -3.49 -11.98
C ARG A 28 -7.90 -4.83 -12.73
N GLY A 29 -6.80 -5.40 -13.20
CA GLY A 29 -6.76 -6.74 -13.80
C GLY A 29 -7.04 -7.86 -12.81
N HIS A 30 -6.78 -7.63 -11.51
CA HIS A 30 -6.77 -8.69 -10.52
C HIS A 30 -8.19 -9.16 -10.11
N PRO A 31 -8.55 -10.45 -10.26
CA PRO A 31 -9.91 -10.95 -10.02
C PRO A 31 -10.42 -10.70 -8.59
N ALA A 32 -9.53 -10.85 -7.60
CA ALA A 32 -9.88 -10.65 -6.19
C ALA A 32 -10.19 -9.19 -5.83
N LEU A 33 -9.78 -8.23 -6.66
CA LEU A 33 -10.02 -6.80 -6.45
C LEU A 33 -11.20 -6.28 -7.28
N ARG A 34 -11.85 -7.14 -8.08
CA ARG A 34 -12.99 -6.75 -8.92
C ARG A 34 -14.35 -6.76 -8.21
N SER A 35 -14.41 -7.20 -6.95
CA SER A 35 -15.65 -7.32 -6.19
C SER A 35 -15.54 -6.72 -4.79
N GLY A 36 -16.59 -6.02 -4.35
CA GLY A 36 -16.69 -5.45 -3.01
C GLY A 36 -15.57 -4.44 -2.72
N ASP A 37 -15.02 -4.51 -1.51
CA ASP A 37 -14.04 -3.55 -0.97
C ASP A 37 -12.76 -3.42 -1.82
N GLY A 38 -12.40 -4.44 -2.60
CA GLY A 38 -11.24 -4.40 -3.48
C GLY A 38 -11.37 -3.38 -4.62
N GLN A 39 -12.59 -3.19 -5.14
CA GLN A 39 -12.82 -2.22 -6.22
C GLN A 39 -12.76 -0.79 -5.70
N ASP A 40 -13.26 -0.57 -4.49
CA ASP A 40 -13.22 0.72 -3.81
C ASP A 40 -11.80 1.11 -3.44
N LEU A 41 -10.97 0.14 -3.03
CA LEU A 41 -9.53 0.36 -2.82
C LEU A 41 -8.85 0.81 -4.12
N VAL A 42 -9.05 0.11 -5.23
CA VAL A 42 -8.43 0.45 -6.51
C VAL A 42 -8.88 1.83 -7.01
N ARG A 43 -10.17 2.17 -6.86
CA ARG A 43 -10.68 3.51 -7.17
C ARG A 43 -10.05 4.60 -6.30
N THR A 44 -9.82 4.31 -5.04
CA THR A 44 -9.21 5.24 -4.09
C THR A 44 -7.75 5.51 -4.46
N LEU A 45 -6.98 4.46 -4.75
CA LEU A 45 -5.58 4.57 -5.20
C LEU A 45 -5.45 5.35 -6.51
N ASP A 46 -6.36 5.12 -7.45
CA ASP A 46 -6.42 5.85 -8.72
C ASP A 46 -6.72 7.35 -8.56
N ARG A 47 -7.61 7.69 -7.62
CA ARG A 47 -7.90 9.09 -7.29
C ARG A 47 -6.68 9.79 -6.69
N TRP A 48 -5.95 9.13 -5.78
CA TRP A 48 -4.77 9.72 -5.15
C TRP A 48 -3.62 9.91 -6.13
N THR A 49 -3.36 8.93 -6.99
CA THR A 49 -2.31 9.04 -8.02
C THR A 49 -2.64 10.09 -9.08
N SER A 50 -3.92 10.28 -9.41
CA SER A 50 -4.37 11.37 -10.29
C SER A 50 -4.21 12.74 -9.63
N SER A 51 -4.54 12.86 -8.34
CA SER A 51 -4.38 14.11 -7.57
C SER A 51 -2.92 14.57 -7.54
N LEU A 52 -1.97 13.64 -7.37
CA LEU A 52 -0.54 13.94 -7.35
C LEU A 52 0.01 14.47 -8.67
N ARG A 53 -0.60 14.16 -9.83
CA ARG A 53 -0.18 14.74 -11.12
C ARG A 53 -0.46 16.24 -11.20
N ASN A 54 -1.43 16.73 -10.44
CA ASN A 54 -1.82 18.13 -10.40
C ASN A 54 -1.30 18.84 -9.14
N ALA A 55 -0.36 18.22 -8.41
CA ALA A 55 0.13 18.74 -7.14
C ALA A 55 0.76 20.14 -7.26
N ASP A 56 1.48 20.42 -8.35
CA ASP A 56 2.10 21.74 -8.56
C ASP A 56 1.05 22.84 -8.78
N ALA A 57 0.01 22.55 -9.59
CA ALA A 57 -1.10 23.47 -9.80
C ALA A 57 -1.92 23.67 -8.52
N ALA A 58 -2.14 22.61 -7.74
CA ALA A 58 -2.80 22.69 -6.44
C ALA A 58 -1.96 23.51 -5.43
N ALA A 59 -0.64 23.30 -5.39
CA ALA A 59 0.28 24.06 -4.54
C ALA A 59 0.26 25.56 -4.88
N ALA A 60 0.25 25.90 -6.17
CA ALA A 60 0.17 27.28 -6.64
C ALA A 60 -1.16 27.97 -6.29
N ALA A 61 -2.25 27.20 -6.14
CA ALA A 61 -3.57 27.73 -5.80
C ALA A 61 -3.77 27.97 -4.30
N ILE A 62 -2.89 27.44 -3.42
CA ILE A 62 -3.01 27.58 -1.98
C ILE A 62 -2.57 28.99 -1.53
N PRO A 63 -3.40 29.74 -0.79
CA PRO A 63 -2.99 31.01 -0.21
C PRO A 63 -1.78 30.84 0.73
N PRO A 64 -0.79 31.76 0.71
CA PRO A 64 0.44 31.61 1.50
C PRO A 64 0.22 31.42 3.00
N HIS A 65 -0.80 32.08 3.56
CA HIS A 65 -1.13 31.97 4.98
C HIS A 65 -1.74 30.61 5.37
N CYS A 66 -2.30 29.87 4.40
CA CYS A 66 -2.84 28.51 4.61
C CYS A 66 -1.80 27.42 4.34
N ALA A 67 -0.70 27.75 3.64
CA ALA A 67 0.26 26.77 3.14
C ALA A 67 0.84 25.87 4.25
N TYR A 68 1.09 26.42 5.44
CA TYR A 68 1.65 25.64 6.55
C TYR A 68 0.66 24.61 7.11
N ILE A 69 -0.64 24.93 7.16
CA ILE A 69 -1.70 24.01 7.63
C ILE A 69 -1.85 22.88 6.61
N VAL A 70 -1.93 23.22 5.32
CA VAL A 70 -2.05 22.21 4.25
C VAL A 70 -0.83 21.30 4.24
N ALA A 71 0.39 21.86 4.42
CA ALA A 71 1.60 21.07 4.52
C ALA A 71 1.59 20.14 5.75
N ALA A 72 1.08 20.59 6.91
CA ALA A 72 0.96 19.76 8.09
C ALA A 72 0.00 18.58 7.88
N ILE A 73 -1.18 18.84 7.29
CA ILE A 73 -2.17 17.79 6.97
C ILE A 73 -1.59 16.80 5.96
N ALA A 74 -0.97 17.29 4.89
CA ALA A 74 -0.38 16.43 3.86
C ALA A 74 0.71 15.51 4.42
N ARG A 75 1.51 15.99 5.37
CA ARG A 75 2.54 15.19 6.06
C ARG A 75 1.91 14.12 6.95
N ALA A 76 0.90 14.47 7.75
CA ALA A 76 0.20 13.50 8.59
C ALA A 76 -0.42 12.37 7.74
N CYS A 77 -1.10 12.72 6.63
CA CYS A 77 -1.61 11.72 5.71
C CYS A 77 -0.49 10.84 5.11
N ALA A 78 0.65 11.45 4.73
CA ALA A 78 1.78 10.69 4.22
C ALA A 78 2.36 9.70 5.26
N GLU A 79 2.37 10.07 6.53
CA GLU A 79 2.81 9.20 7.63
C GLU A 79 1.88 7.99 7.79
N GLU A 80 0.55 8.21 7.81
CA GLU A 80 -0.44 7.13 7.88
C GLU A 80 -0.31 6.16 6.70
N TYR A 81 -0.09 6.68 5.48
CA TYR A 81 0.14 5.81 4.31
C TYR A 81 1.44 5.03 4.38
N LEU A 82 2.50 5.62 4.94
CA LEU A 82 3.75 4.91 5.15
C LEU A 82 3.58 3.79 6.19
N GLU A 83 2.83 4.02 7.25
CA GLU A 83 2.49 2.97 8.23
C GLU A 83 1.72 1.82 7.58
N LEU A 84 0.66 2.12 6.82
CA LEU A 84 -0.08 1.10 6.06
C LEU A 84 0.83 0.30 5.11
N ALA A 85 1.72 0.98 4.38
CA ALA A 85 2.65 0.31 3.46
C ALA A 85 3.61 -0.62 4.21
N ASN A 86 4.09 -0.22 5.39
CA ASN A 86 4.94 -1.06 6.23
C ASN A 86 4.20 -2.29 6.76
N GLU A 87 2.93 -2.14 7.16
CA GLU A 87 2.09 -3.27 7.59
C GLU A 87 1.86 -4.27 6.46
N LEU A 88 1.57 -3.80 5.25
CA LEU A 88 1.41 -4.64 4.07
C LEU A 88 2.72 -5.36 3.70
N ALA A 89 3.86 -4.68 3.77
CA ALA A 89 5.17 -5.29 3.54
C ALA A 89 5.46 -6.40 4.57
N ALA A 90 5.21 -6.13 5.86
CA ALA A 90 5.39 -7.11 6.92
C ALA A 90 4.45 -8.33 6.78
N ALA A 91 3.21 -8.11 6.31
CA ALA A 91 2.26 -9.19 6.03
C ALA A 91 2.72 -10.08 4.88
N THR A 92 3.38 -9.51 3.87
CA THR A 92 3.88 -10.22 2.68
C THR A 92 5.14 -11.02 2.98
N ASP A 93 6.00 -10.53 3.87
CA ASP A 93 7.25 -11.19 4.29
C ASP A 93 7.04 -12.31 5.32
N ARG A 94 5.83 -12.39 5.92
CA ARG A 94 5.51 -13.46 6.88
C ARG A 94 5.55 -14.82 6.16
N PRO A 95 6.39 -15.77 6.59
CA PRO A 95 6.47 -17.08 5.95
C PRO A 95 5.12 -17.79 6.07
N ARG A 96 4.56 -18.18 4.92
CA ARG A 96 3.31 -18.95 4.87
C ARG A 96 3.50 -20.22 5.70
N PRO A 97 2.64 -20.52 6.70
CA PRO A 97 2.78 -21.73 7.48
C PRO A 97 2.74 -22.94 6.54
N PRO A 98 3.57 -23.97 6.77
CA PRO A 98 3.57 -25.16 5.93
C PRO A 98 2.15 -25.73 5.91
N THR A 99 1.56 -25.81 4.73
CA THR A 99 0.27 -26.46 4.53
C THR A 99 0.35 -27.85 5.17
N PRO A 100 -0.55 -28.21 6.10
CA PRO A 100 -0.55 -29.54 6.66
C PRO A 100 -0.76 -30.52 5.50
N HIS A 101 0.31 -31.22 5.13
CA HIS A 101 0.22 -32.29 4.15
C HIS A 101 -0.84 -33.25 4.69
N ARG A 102 -1.96 -33.34 3.96
CA ARG A 102 -3.06 -34.27 4.26
C ARG A 102 -2.41 -35.65 4.36
N ARG A 103 -2.29 -36.19 5.59
CA ARG A 103 -1.78 -37.55 5.76
C ARG A 103 -2.63 -38.44 4.85
N PRO A 104 -2.02 -39.29 4.00
CA PRO A 104 -2.77 -40.30 3.28
C PRO A 104 -3.52 -41.10 4.35
N THR A 105 -4.85 -41.06 4.29
CA THR A 105 -5.69 -41.89 5.13
C THR A 105 -5.32 -43.34 4.83
N ASP A 106 -4.73 -44.01 5.82
CA ASP A 106 -4.46 -45.44 5.80
C ASP A 106 -5.72 -46.17 5.32
N GLY A 107 -5.56 -46.95 4.26
CA GLY A 107 -6.66 -47.69 3.64
C GLY A 107 -7.26 -48.73 4.60
N PRO A 108 -8.50 -49.18 4.34
CA PRO A 108 -9.21 -50.06 5.24
C PRO A 108 -8.49 -51.42 5.38
N ARG A 109 -8.25 -51.82 6.62
CA ARG A 109 -7.72 -53.15 7.01
C ARG A 109 -8.62 -54.25 6.43
N PRO A 110 -8.10 -55.23 5.66
CA PRO A 110 -8.89 -56.38 5.25
C PRO A 110 -9.15 -57.29 6.46
N GLY A 111 -10.43 -57.58 6.71
CA GLY A 111 -10.87 -58.51 7.74
C GLY A 111 -10.43 -59.94 7.46
N ARG A 112 -10.13 -60.65 8.55
CA ARG A 112 -10.02 -62.11 8.61
C ARG A 112 -10.99 -62.61 9.68
#